data_AF-A0A6F8T1J9-F1
#
_entry.id   AF-A0A6F8T1J9-F1
#
_cell.length_a   1.000
_cell.length_b   1.000
_cell.length_c   1.000
_cell.angle_alpha   90.00
_cell.angle_beta   90.00
_cell.angle_gamma   90.00
#
_symmetry.space_group_name_H-M   'P 1'
#
loop_
_entity.id
_entity.type
_entity.pdbx_description
1 polymer ?
#
loop_
_entity_poly.entity_id
_entity_poly.type
_entity_poly.pdbx_seq_one_letter_code
_entity_poly.pdbx_strand_id
1 'polypeptide(L)'
;MPNLKTAHDKHLYSPQDITEAKEKFNRHIIDENAIATNNIRAEKFDMDKAKQKSSDALIALDVNGGLQSMLAAQMLSIHELQQRTMAYANAIDSLELKKYYTNTAVKLANCFVQQATILAKLQGVGGQKIIVERVDVHQGGQAVVGNIQGGMGKR
;
A
#
# COMPACT_ATOMS: atom_id res chain seq x y z
N MET A 1 -5.97 -4.60 -55.78
CA MET A 1 -6.00 -5.43 -54.55
C MET A 1 -4.56 -5.65 -54.10
N PRO A 2 -4.24 -5.80 -52.79
CA PRO A 2 -5.12 -5.77 -51.61
C PRO A 2 -4.68 -4.78 -50.50
N ASN A 3 -5.64 -4.48 -49.64
CA ASN A 3 -5.61 -3.60 -48.47
C ASN A 3 -4.56 -3.99 -47.42
N LEU A 4 -3.79 -3.00 -46.95
CA LEU A 4 -3.18 -3.01 -45.63
C LEU A 4 -4.29 -2.91 -44.57
N LYS A 5 -4.78 -4.06 -44.09
CA LYS A 5 -5.58 -4.11 -42.87
C LYS A 5 -4.64 -3.85 -41.69
N THR A 6 -4.89 -2.71 -41.05
CA THR A 6 -4.52 -2.38 -39.68
C THR A 6 -4.83 -3.54 -38.74
N ALA A 7 -3.82 -4.08 -38.07
CA ALA A 7 -3.98 -4.95 -36.91
C ALA A 7 -3.13 -4.38 -35.77
N HIS A 8 -3.62 -3.29 -35.17
CA HIS A 8 -3.25 -2.97 -33.80
C HIS A 8 -4.13 -3.86 -32.91
N ASP A 9 -3.72 -5.10 -32.70
CA ASP A 9 -4.27 -5.95 -31.66
C ASP A 9 -3.89 -5.36 -30.30
N LYS A 10 -4.68 -4.40 -29.83
CA LYS A 10 -4.78 -4.13 -28.40
C LYS A 10 -5.43 -5.37 -27.80
N HIS A 11 -4.62 -6.28 -27.28
CA HIS A 11 -5.10 -7.35 -26.41
C HIS A 11 -5.78 -6.67 -25.21
N LEU A 12 -7.10 -6.50 -25.30
CA LEU A 12 -7.92 -6.04 -24.19
C LEU A 12 -7.97 -7.21 -23.20
N TYR A 13 -7.41 -7.04 -22.02
CA TYR A 13 -7.53 -8.03 -20.95
C TYR A 13 -9.01 -8.31 -20.69
N SER A 14 -9.38 -9.59 -20.61
CA SER A 14 -10.72 -9.98 -20.19
C SER A 14 -10.90 -9.67 -18.70
N PRO A 15 -12.15 -9.55 -18.21
CA PRO A 15 -12.42 -9.40 -16.77
C PRO A 15 -11.82 -10.53 -15.92
N GLN A 16 -11.75 -11.75 -16.47
CA GLN A 16 -11.09 -12.89 -15.82
C GLN A 16 -9.59 -12.68 -15.71
N ASP A 17 -8.92 -12.22 -16.78
CA ASP A 17 -7.48 -11.96 -16.76
C ASP A 17 -7.11 -10.90 -15.72
N ILE A 18 -7.93 -9.85 -15.59
CA ILE A 18 -7.74 -8.79 -14.59
C ILE A 18 -7.87 -9.35 -13.17
N THR A 19 -8.85 -10.22 -12.94
CA THR A 19 -9.09 -10.83 -11.63
C THR A 19 -7.94 -11.74 -11.25
N GLU A 20 -7.53 -12.61 -12.17
CA GLU A 20 -6.40 -13.51 -11.98
C GLU A 20 -5.09 -12.76 -11.73
N ALA A 21 -4.84 -11.66 -12.47
CA ALA A 21 -3.67 -10.81 -12.25
C ALA A 21 -3.65 -10.19 -10.86
N LYS A 22 -4.79 -9.70 -10.37
CA LYS A 22 -4.92 -9.14 -9.00
C LYS A 22 -4.66 -10.20 -7.93
N GLU A 23 -5.21 -11.40 -8.10
CA GLU A 23 -4.99 -12.49 -7.17
C GLU A 23 -3.53 -12.96 -7.15
N LYS A 24 -2.91 -13.11 -8.33
CA LYS A 24 -1.48 -13.44 -8.46
C LYS A 24 -0.61 -12.40 -7.75
N PHE A 25 -0.91 -11.12 -7.96
CA PHE A 25 -0.19 -10.03 -7.32
C PHE A 25 -0.33 -10.04 -5.78
N ASN A 26 -1.56 -10.24 -5.27
CA ASN A 26 -1.78 -10.30 -3.83
C ASN A 26 -1.09 -11.52 -3.19
N ARG A 27 -1.12 -12.69 -3.84
CA ARG A 27 -0.37 -13.87 -3.38
C ARG A 27 1.13 -13.59 -3.31
N HIS A 28 1.68 -12.94 -4.33
CA HIS A 28 3.09 -12.57 -4.34
C HIS A 28 3.45 -11.64 -3.17
N ILE A 29 2.62 -10.62 -2.89
CA ILE A 29 2.82 -9.72 -1.75
C ILE A 29 2.82 -10.48 -0.41
N ILE A 30 1.88 -11.42 -0.24
CA ILE A 30 1.79 -12.25 0.97
C ILE A 30 3.05 -13.09 1.14
N ASP A 31 3.51 -13.72 0.07
CA ASP A 31 4.71 -14.57 0.08
C ASP A 31 5.96 -13.76 0.44
N GLU A 32 6.13 -12.59 -0.16
CA GLU A 32 7.25 -11.69 0.15
C GLU A 32 7.21 -11.19 1.60
N ASN A 33 6.03 -10.79 2.08
CA ASN A 33 5.88 -10.32 3.45
C ASN A 33 6.13 -11.43 4.48
N ALA A 34 5.67 -12.65 4.21
CA ALA A 34 5.90 -13.80 5.06
C ALA A 34 7.39 -14.07 5.25
N ILE A 35 8.19 -13.95 4.19
CA ILE A 35 9.65 -14.10 4.24
C ILE A 35 10.29 -12.92 4.99
N ALA A 36 9.93 -11.68 4.65
CA ALA A 36 10.54 -10.48 5.21
C ALA A 36 10.30 -10.32 6.73
N THR A 37 9.15 -10.77 7.22
CA THR A 37 8.73 -10.60 8.61
C THR A 37 9.13 -11.76 9.52
N ASN A 38 9.81 -12.80 9.03
CA ASN A 38 10.14 -14.00 9.82
C ASN A 38 11.63 -14.37 9.74
N ASN A 39 12.10 -15.16 10.71
CA ASN A 39 13.42 -15.79 10.60
C ASN A 39 13.28 -17.11 9.85
N ILE A 40 13.48 -17.08 8.54
CA ILE A 40 13.34 -18.25 7.65
C ILE A 40 14.38 -19.36 7.92
N ARG A 41 15.40 -19.09 8.74
CA ARG A 41 16.43 -20.07 9.14
C ARG A 41 16.11 -20.75 10.47
N ALA A 42 15.02 -20.39 11.13
CA ALA A 42 14.63 -21.03 12.39
C ALA A 42 14.17 -22.47 12.12
N GLU A 43 14.57 -23.42 12.98
CA GLU A 43 14.21 -24.84 12.84
C GLU A 43 12.70 -25.10 12.78
N LYS A 44 11.90 -24.23 13.41
CA LYS A 44 10.43 -24.32 13.46
C LYS A 44 9.73 -23.31 12.55
N PHE A 45 10.41 -22.81 11.51
CA PHE A 45 9.79 -21.92 10.55
C PHE A 45 8.73 -22.66 9.73
N ASP A 46 7.50 -22.14 9.76
CA ASP A 46 6.36 -22.66 9.01
C ASP A 46 5.91 -21.58 8.02
N MET A 47 6.11 -21.85 6.73
CA MET A 47 5.80 -20.90 5.66
C MET A 47 4.30 -20.66 5.53
N ASP A 48 3.47 -21.69 5.67
CA ASP A 48 2.02 -21.56 5.51
C ASP A 48 1.44 -20.73 6.65
N LYS A 49 1.92 -20.96 7.88
CA LYS A 49 1.56 -20.12 9.02
C LYS A 49 2.02 -18.67 8.86
N ALA A 50 3.22 -18.46 8.30
CA ALA A 50 3.73 -17.12 8.03
C ALA A 50 2.88 -16.38 6.99
N LYS A 51 2.52 -17.05 5.88
CA LYS A 51 1.61 -16.52 4.86
C LYS A 51 0.22 -16.20 5.43
N GLN A 52 -0.31 -17.09 6.28
CA GLN A 52 -1.60 -16.85 6.93
C GLN A 52 -1.54 -15.60 7.82
N LYS A 53 -0.50 -15.45 8.65
CA LYS A 53 -0.30 -14.24 9.47
C LYS A 53 -0.25 -12.97 8.62
N SER A 54 0.48 -12.99 7.49
CA SER A 54 0.54 -11.86 6.56
C SER A 54 -0.83 -11.56 5.94
N SER A 55 -1.58 -12.58 5.52
CA SER A 55 -2.94 -12.43 4.99
C SER A 55 -3.88 -11.83 6.03
N ASP A 56 -3.89 -12.36 7.25
CA ASP A 56 -4.73 -11.87 8.35
C ASP A 56 -4.42 -10.41 8.69
N ALA A 57 -3.13 -10.04 8.65
CA ALA A 57 -2.71 -8.66 8.89
C ALA A 57 -3.18 -7.71 7.78
N LEU A 58 -3.12 -8.12 6.51
CA LEU A 58 -3.66 -7.31 5.40
C LEU A 58 -5.17 -7.13 5.52
N ILE A 59 -5.90 -8.18 5.90
CA ILE A 59 -7.35 -8.12 6.17
C ILE A 59 -7.63 -7.16 7.34
N ALA A 60 -6.88 -7.29 8.44
CA ALA A 60 -7.05 -6.44 9.62
C ALA A 60 -6.74 -4.96 9.35
N LEU A 61 -5.90 -4.66 8.36
CA LEU A 61 -5.59 -3.30 7.92
C LEU A 61 -6.60 -2.73 6.90
N ASP A 62 -7.63 -3.49 6.54
CA ASP A 62 -8.68 -3.11 5.58
C ASP A 62 -8.10 -2.58 4.26
N VAL A 63 -7.13 -3.32 3.71
CA VAL A 63 -6.47 -2.93 2.46
C VAL A 63 -7.38 -3.20 1.26
N ASN A 64 -7.59 -2.18 0.44
CA ASN A 64 -8.38 -2.26 -0.78
C ASN A 64 -7.49 -2.04 -2.01
N GLY A 65 -7.25 -3.13 -2.74
CA GLY A 65 -6.49 -3.14 -3.98
C GLY A 65 -4.97 -3.31 -3.81
N GLY A 66 -4.30 -3.48 -4.94
CA GLY A 66 -2.88 -3.88 -4.98
C GLY A 66 -1.93 -2.85 -4.37
N LEU A 67 -2.14 -1.55 -4.61
CA LEU A 67 -1.27 -0.51 -4.07
C LEU A 67 -1.34 -0.45 -2.53
N GLN A 68 -2.55 -0.51 -1.96
CA GLN A 68 -2.72 -0.55 -0.50
C GLN A 68 -2.12 -1.83 0.10
N SER A 69 -2.32 -2.98 -0.57
CA SER A 69 -1.75 -4.26 -0.14
C SER A 69 -0.22 -4.22 -0.09
N MET A 70 0.42 -3.66 -1.14
CA MET A 70 1.88 -3.51 -1.21
C MET A 70 2.41 -2.57 -0.13
N LEU A 71 1.75 -1.43 0.09
CA LEU A 71 2.14 -0.47 1.13
C LEU A 71 2.00 -1.08 2.52
N ALA A 72 0.89 -1.76 2.80
CA ALA A 72 0.66 -2.42 4.07
C ALA A 72 1.67 -3.55 4.34
N ALA A 73 2.01 -4.36 3.33
CA ALA A 73 3.07 -5.35 3.44
C ALA A 73 4.43 -4.70 3.77
N GLN A 74 4.75 -3.56 3.16
CA GLN A 74 5.96 -2.81 3.53
C GLN A 74 5.91 -2.32 4.99
N MET A 75 4.76 -1.80 5.44
CA MET A 75 4.55 -1.34 6.82
C MET A 75 4.72 -2.48 7.83
N LEU A 76 4.20 -3.67 7.53
CA LEU A 76 4.36 -4.86 8.37
C LEU A 76 5.83 -5.26 8.52
N SER A 77 6.60 -5.24 7.42
CA SER A 77 8.04 -5.50 7.44
C SER A 77 8.81 -4.48 8.29
N ILE A 78 8.48 -3.19 8.15
CA ILE A 78 9.09 -2.12 8.94
C ILE A 78 8.76 -2.28 10.43
N HIS A 79 7.50 -2.57 10.75
CA HIS A 79 7.05 -2.78 12.13
C HIS A 79 7.79 -3.96 12.80
N GLU A 80 7.83 -5.13 12.16
CA GLU A 80 8.48 -6.32 12.70
C GLU A 80 9.99 -6.12 12.90
N LEU A 81 10.66 -5.46 11.93
CA LEU A 81 12.07 -5.11 12.07
C LEU A 81 12.30 -4.12 13.22
N GLN A 82 11.40 -3.14 13.40
CA GLN A 82 11.46 -2.19 14.50
C GLN A 82 11.31 -2.90 15.85
N GLN A 83 10.33 -3.81 16.00
CA GLN A 83 10.12 -4.56 17.24
C GLN A 83 11.35 -5.40 17.61
N ARG A 84 11.95 -6.10 16.64
CA ARG A 84 13.21 -6.84 16.84
C ARG A 84 14.36 -5.93 17.25
N THR A 85 14.49 -4.78 16.59
CA THR A 85 15.51 -3.78 16.90
C THR A 85 15.37 -3.27 18.33
N MET A 86 14.14 -3.00 18.79
CA MET A 86 13.87 -2.57 20.16
C MET A 86 14.17 -3.69 21.19
N ALA A 87 13.83 -4.94 20.87
CA ALA A 87 14.18 -6.08 21.71
C ALA A 87 15.70 -6.23 21.88
N TYR A 88 16.47 -6.08 20.80
CA TYR A 88 17.94 -6.08 20.88
C TYR A 88 18.49 -4.89 21.67
N ALA A 89 17.94 -3.69 21.47
CA ALA A 89 18.35 -2.53 22.26
C ALA A 89 18.15 -2.76 23.77
N ASN A 90 17.07 -3.43 24.17
CA ASN A 90 16.77 -3.73 25.57
C ASN A 90 17.69 -4.79 26.18
N ALA A 91 18.12 -5.77 25.38
CA ALA A 91 18.91 -6.91 25.85
C ALA A 91 20.44 -6.67 25.90
N ILE A 92 20.93 -5.54 25.40
CA ILE A 92 22.38 -5.27 25.25
C ILE A 92 22.88 -4.28 26.31
N ASP A 93 24.02 -4.61 26.92
CA ASP A 93 24.71 -3.78 27.92
C ASP A 93 25.65 -2.74 27.31
N SER A 94 26.19 -3.00 26.11
CA SER A 94 27.02 -2.03 25.39
C SER A 94 26.23 -0.77 25.06
N LEU A 95 26.66 0.36 25.63
CA LEU A 95 26.01 1.66 25.41
C LEU A 95 26.04 2.08 23.94
N GLU A 96 27.13 1.78 23.23
CA GLU A 96 27.27 2.09 21.79
C GLU A 96 26.24 1.32 20.96
N LEU A 97 26.13 0.01 21.17
CA LEU A 97 25.16 -0.82 20.45
C LEU A 97 23.73 -0.48 20.83
N LYS A 98 23.44 -0.21 22.11
CA LYS A 98 22.13 0.26 22.57
C LYS A 98 21.74 1.56 21.88
N LYS A 99 22.67 2.52 21.74
CA LYS A 99 22.45 3.76 20.99
C LYS A 99 22.20 3.50 19.50
N TYR A 100 22.97 2.61 18.88
CA TYR A 100 22.78 2.22 17.47
C TYR A 100 21.38 1.65 17.21
N TYR A 101 20.96 0.65 17.99
CA TYR A 101 19.64 0.03 17.82
C TYR A 101 18.51 1.00 18.14
N THR A 102 18.63 1.81 19.20
CA THR A 102 17.63 2.84 19.52
C THR A 102 17.46 3.84 18.37
N ASN A 103 18.56 4.34 17.80
CA ASN A 103 18.50 5.26 16.65
C ASN A 103 17.89 4.59 15.41
N THR A 104 18.19 3.30 15.18
CA THR A 104 17.59 2.53 14.09
C THR A 104 16.09 2.36 14.28
N ALA A 105 15.63 2.05 15.50
CA ALA A 105 14.21 1.94 15.83
C ALA A 105 13.46 3.26 15.58
N VAL A 106 14.05 4.41 15.95
CA VAL A 106 13.46 5.74 15.68
C VAL A 106 13.31 6.00 14.19
N LYS A 107 14.32 5.64 13.37
CA LYS A 107 14.23 5.79 11.90
C LYS A 107 13.11 4.94 11.31
N LEU A 108 12.96 3.70 11.75
CA LEU A 108 11.89 2.80 11.32
C LEU A 108 10.52 3.34 11.73
N ALA A 109 10.38 3.87 12.95
CA ALA A 109 9.14 4.49 13.44
C ALA A 109 8.75 5.71 12.60
N ASN A 110 9.71 6.57 12.26
CA ASN A 110 9.44 7.74 11.40
C ASN A 110 9.00 7.32 9.99
N CYS A 111 9.61 6.26 9.43
CA CYS A 111 9.18 5.70 8.16
C CYS A 111 7.75 5.13 8.25
N PHE A 112 7.44 4.39 9.31
CA PHE A 112 6.11 3.83 9.55
C PHE A 112 5.04 4.93 9.62
N VAL A 113 5.29 6.04 10.31
CA VAL A 113 4.34 7.17 10.40
C VAL A 113 4.06 7.78 9.01
N GLN A 114 5.09 7.93 8.18
CA GLN A 114 4.91 8.42 6.81
C GLN A 114 4.04 7.46 5.98
N GLN A 115 4.32 6.15 6.06
CA GLN A 115 3.54 5.13 5.35
C GLN A 115 2.09 5.05 5.86
N ALA A 116 1.87 5.12 7.17
CA ALA A 116 0.54 5.12 7.78
C ALA A 116 -0.28 6.33 7.32
N THR A 117 0.35 7.50 7.21
CA THR A 117 -0.29 8.71 6.66
C THR A 117 -0.70 8.52 5.19
N ILE A 118 0.15 7.87 4.38
CA ILE A 118 -0.15 7.56 2.98
C ILE A 118 -1.28 6.54 2.89
N LEU A 119 -1.26 5.47 3.70
CA LEU A 119 -2.31 4.46 3.72
C LEU A 119 -3.66 5.06 4.10
N ALA A 120 -3.70 5.89 5.15
CA ALA A 120 -4.92 6.61 5.56
C ALA A 120 -5.49 7.45 4.39
N LYS A 121 -4.64 8.18 3.67
CA LYS A 121 -5.06 8.95 2.48
C LYS A 121 -5.60 8.04 1.36
N LEU A 122 -4.95 6.91 1.09
CA LEU A 122 -5.43 5.93 0.11
C LEU A 122 -6.77 5.32 0.50
N GLN A 123 -7.04 5.18 1.80
CA GLN A 123 -8.32 4.72 2.36
C GLN A 123 -9.38 5.83 2.43
N GLY A 124 -9.08 7.05 1.96
CA GLY A 124 -10.00 8.19 2.02
C GLY A 124 -10.14 8.81 3.41
N VAL A 125 -9.33 8.39 4.38
CA VAL A 125 -9.27 8.96 5.71
C VAL A 125 -8.46 10.27 5.65
N GLY A 126 -9.02 11.36 6.16
CA GLY A 126 -8.35 12.67 6.24
C GLY A 126 -8.61 13.61 5.07
N GLY A 127 -9.54 13.29 4.16
CA GLY A 127 -10.10 14.29 3.25
C GLY A 127 -10.95 15.30 4.02
N GLN A 128 -10.75 16.60 3.78
CA GLN A 128 -11.65 17.62 4.31
C GLN A 128 -13.00 17.48 3.61
N LYS A 129 -14.02 17.03 4.35
CA LYS A 129 -15.40 17.01 3.87
C LYS A 129 -15.90 18.46 3.83
N ILE A 130 -15.83 19.10 2.66
CA ILE A 130 -16.44 20.41 2.44
C ILE A 130 -17.91 20.19 2.09
N ILE A 131 -18.81 20.57 3.00
CA ILE A 131 -20.25 20.62 2.74
C ILE A 131 -20.56 22.06 2.33
N VAL A 132 -21.07 22.22 1.11
CA VAL A 132 -21.47 23.53 0.60
C VAL A 132 -22.95 23.72 0.91
N GLU A 133 -23.28 24.64 1.82
CA GLU A 133 -24.68 24.93 2.20
C GLU A 133 -25.33 26.00 1.31
N ARG A 134 -24.56 27.01 0.87
CA ARG A 134 -25.03 28.08 -0.01
C ARG A 134 -23.96 28.41 -1.05
N VAL A 135 -24.42 28.62 -2.28
CA VAL A 135 -23.61 29.11 -3.40
C VAL A 135 -24.30 30.33 -3.99
N ASP A 136 -23.64 31.48 -3.97
CA ASP A 136 -24.10 32.68 -4.69
C ASP A 136 -23.38 32.76 -6.04
N VAL A 137 -24.13 32.65 -7.14
CA VAL A 137 -23.61 32.73 -8.51
C VAL A 137 -24.06 34.04 -9.14
N HIS A 138 -23.11 34.83 -9.65
CA HIS A 138 -23.38 36.12 -10.28
C HIS A 138 -23.56 35.97 -11.81
N GLN A 139 -24.07 37.01 -12.47
CA GLN A 139 -24.26 37.07 -13.92
C GLN A 139 -22.99 36.61 -14.67
N GLY A 140 -23.14 35.60 -15.52
CA GLY A 140 -22.05 34.99 -16.29
C GLY A 140 -21.22 33.92 -15.57
N GLY A 141 -21.45 33.67 -14.27
CA GLY A 141 -20.76 32.64 -13.50
C GLY A 141 -21.44 31.26 -13.58
N GLN A 142 -20.65 30.20 -13.40
CA GLN A 142 -21.15 28.84 -13.20
C GLN A 142 -20.39 28.19 -12.05
N ALA A 143 -21.11 27.52 -11.15
CA ALA A 143 -20.55 26.70 -10.09
C ALA A 143 -20.83 25.22 -10.40
N VAL A 144 -19.81 24.37 -10.30
CA VAL A 144 -19.92 22.93 -10.54
C VAL A 144 -19.37 22.19 -9.33
N VAL A 145 -20.18 21.28 -8.77
CA VAL A 145 -19.78 20.38 -7.68
C VAL A 145 -19.83 18.95 -8.21
N GLY A 146 -18.69 18.28 -8.20
CA GLY A 146 -18.55 16.90 -8.69
C GLY A 146 -17.19 16.64 -9.32
N ASN A 147 -16.97 15.41 -9.79
CA ASN A 147 -15.77 15.04 -10.54
C ASN A 147 -15.84 15.61 -11.97
N ILE A 148 -14.97 16.57 -12.30
CA ILE A 148 -14.87 17.15 -13.64
C ILE A 148 -13.87 16.33 -14.47
N GLN A 149 -14.35 15.49 -15.39
CA GLN A 149 -13.51 14.94 -16.46
C GLN A 149 -13.45 15.96 -17.60
N GLY A 150 -12.39 16.76 -17.62
CA GLY A 150 -12.18 17.77 -18.67
C GLY A 150 -11.97 17.11 -20.02
N GLY A 151 -12.98 17.17 -20.90
CA GLY A 151 -12.78 16.94 -22.32
C GLY A 151 -11.92 18.07 -22.87
N MET A 152 -10.63 17.81 -23.11
CA MET A 152 -9.79 18.68 -23.93
C MET A 152 -10.49 18.83 -25.29
N GLY A 153 -11.09 20.00 -25.52
CA GLY A 153 -11.78 20.32 -26.75
C GLY A 153 -10.82 20.20 -27.93
N LYS A 154 -11.14 19.32 -28.88
CA LYS A 154 -10.61 19.42 -30.23
C LYS A 154 -11.18 20.71 -30.84
N ARG A 155 -10.32 21.70 -31.03
CA ARG A 155 -10.47 22.74 -32.05
C ARG A 155 -9.30 22.61 -33.00
#